data_AF-A0A1T1BIT6-F1
#
_entry.id   AF-A0A1T1BIT6-F1
#
_cell.length_a   1.000
_cell.length_b   1.000
_cell.length_c   1.000
_cell.angle_alpha   90.00
_cell.angle_beta   90.00
_cell.angle_gamma   90.00
#
_symmetry.space_group_name_H-M   'P 1'
#
loop_
_entity.id
_entity.type
_entity.pdbx_description
1 polymer ?
#
loop_
_entity_poly.entity_id
_entity_poly.type
_entity_poly.pdbx_seq_one_letter_code
_entity_poly.pdbx_strand_id
1 'polypeptide(L)'
;MGFRKYTTKDSFIPKLKEVTFPKNINKIYTPSFEYRALFYPDCYDENFRDWHKLDWQIDHFGLWGNSFYKLLSAKEYFKKNPAFFALYEGKRNPASLCMTNDAVVKIVSKKMADIISQNTNARFFSISQNDDVVYCECDKCKILNEKHGGPQGSLYYFLNKIAVQFPKTKITTLAYLHTYQAPKNIKIKPNIYTLFCPIEMNRGKAIQETPGNNDFLNTLHKWSAATDHLYLWDYTVEFTNYLSPFPNFRKL
;
A
#
# COMPACT_ATOMS: atom_id res chain seq x y z
N MET A 1 26.39 -15.37 -15.10
CA MET A 1 27.04 -16.54 -14.47
C MET A 1 26.08 -17.68 -14.14
N GLY A 2 24.74 -17.49 -14.15
CA GLY A 2 23.79 -18.62 -14.11
C GLY A 2 23.43 -19.18 -12.72
N PHE A 3 24.02 -18.64 -11.65
CA PHE A 3 23.61 -18.96 -10.28
C PHE A 3 22.18 -18.51 -10.02
N ARG A 4 21.40 -19.33 -9.32
CA ARG A 4 20.02 -19.00 -8.92
C ARG A 4 19.80 -19.42 -7.47
N LYS A 5 19.09 -18.59 -6.71
CA LYS A 5 18.53 -18.93 -5.39
C LYS A 5 17.03 -18.99 -5.56
N TYR A 6 16.41 -20.13 -5.24
CA TYR A 6 14.97 -20.32 -5.38
C TYR A 6 14.26 -20.17 -4.05
N THR A 7 14.87 -20.70 -2.98
CA THR A 7 14.42 -20.56 -1.59
C THR A 7 15.64 -20.32 -0.69
N THR A 8 15.42 -20.24 0.62
CA THR A 8 16.50 -20.23 1.61
C THR A 8 17.36 -21.50 1.60
N LYS A 9 16.81 -22.62 1.13
CA LYS A 9 17.46 -23.95 1.18
C LYS A 9 17.80 -24.52 -0.19
N ASP A 10 17.19 -24.01 -1.26
CA ASP A 10 17.37 -24.50 -2.61
C ASP A 10 18.02 -23.43 -3.51
N SER A 11 19.13 -23.82 -4.12
CA SER A 11 19.86 -22.99 -5.07
C SER A 11 20.42 -23.85 -6.20
N PHE A 12 20.50 -23.27 -7.38
CA PHE A 12 21.16 -23.85 -8.53
C PHE A 12 22.54 -23.21 -8.71
N ILE A 13 23.56 -24.04 -8.57
CA ILE A 13 24.96 -23.69 -8.83
C ILE A 13 25.38 -24.34 -10.15
N PRO A 14 25.62 -23.57 -11.22
CA PRO A 14 26.01 -24.12 -12.51
C PRO A 14 27.41 -24.75 -12.43
N LYS A 15 27.59 -25.90 -13.10
CA LYS A 15 28.91 -26.51 -13.29
C LYS A 15 29.65 -25.80 -14.42
N LEU A 16 30.55 -24.89 -14.09
CA LEU A 16 31.34 -24.11 -15.05
C LEU A 16 32.78 -24.64 -15.07
N LYS A 17 33.30 -24.96 -16.26
CA LYS A 17 34.73 -25.30 -16.43
C LYS A 17 35.61 -24.08 -16.58
N GLU A 18 35.06 -23.02 -17.17
CA GLU A 18 35.72 -21.76 -17.44
C GLU A 18 34.69 -20.63 -17.34
N VAL A 19 35.11 -19.47 -16.85
CA VAL A 19 34.32 -18.24 -16.88
C VAL A 19 35.17 -17.16 -17.52
N THR A 20 34.76 -16.68 -18.69
CA THR A 20 35.47 -15.62 -19.42
C THR A 20 34.76 -14.29 -19.24
N PHE A 21 35.55 -13.24 -19.00
CA PHE A 21 35.06 -11.86 -18.95
C PHE A 21 35.87 -11.01 -19.93
N PRO A 22 35.23 -10.16 -20.75
CA PRO A 22 35.98 -9.21 -21.56
C PRO A 22 36.73 -8.23 -20.66
N LYS A 23 37.96 -7.88 -21.06
CA LYS A 23 38.77 -6.92 -20.32
C LYS A 23 38.07 -5.56 -20.24
N ASN A 24 38.23 -4.87 -19.12
CA ASN A 24 37.72 -3.51 -18.88
C ASN A 24 36.19 -3.37 -18.94
N ILE A 25 35.42 -4.42 -18.65
CA ILE A 25 33.95 -4.30 -18.49
C ILE A 25 33.59 -3.93 -17.05
N ASN A 26 32.77 -2.87 -16.93
CA ASN A 26 32.01 -2.56 -15.73
C ASN A 26 30.52 -2.54 -16.08
N LYS A 27 29.69 -3.26 -15.32
CA LYS A 27 28.23 -3.22 -15.45
C LYS A 27 27.62 -2.83 -14.11
N ILE A 28 26.91 -1.72 -14.10
CA ILE A 28 26.18 -1.21 -12.94
C ILE A 28 24.69 -1.33 -13.26
N TYR A 29 23.93 -1.85 -12.30
CA TYR A 29 22.48 -1.99 -12.40
C TYR A 29 21.81 -1.15 -11.32
N THR A 30 20.78 -0.40 -11.69
CA THR A 30 19.92 0.32 -10.77
C THR A 30 18.54 -0.33 -10.73
N PRO A 31 17.90 -0.47 -9.56
CA PRO A 31 16.58 -1.07 -9.49
C PRO A 31 15.52 -0.20 -10.16
N SER A 32 14.54 -0.83 -10.82
CA SER A 32 13.40 -0.12 -11.45
C SER A 32 12.40 0.46 -10.45
N PHE A 33 12.40 -0.05 -9.21
CA PHE A 33 11.50 0.38 -8.13
C PHE A 33 12.32 0.78 -6.91
N GLU A 34 11.91 1.83 -6.19
CA GLU A 34 12.61 2.25 -4.97
C GLU A 34 12.39 1.31 -3.77
N TYR A 35 11.37 0.46 -3.84
CA TYR A 35 11.00 -0.48 -2.80
C TYR A 35 10.48 -1.78 -3.41
N ARG A 36 10.98 -2.94 -2.95
CA ARG A 36 10.58 -4.28 -3.41
C ARG A 36 10.51 -5.22 -2.22
N ALA A 37 9.33 -5.72 -1.88
CA ALA A 37 9.18 -6.67 -0.78
C ALA A 37 8.36 -7.87 -1.18
N LEU A 38 8.61 -8.98 -0.50
CA LEU A 38 7.86 -10.22 -0.61
C LEU A 38 7.47 -10.66 0.80
N PHE A 39 6.24 -11.13 0.96
CA PHE A 39 5.68 -11.52 2.24
C PHE A 39 5.54 -13.04 2.29
N TYR A 40 6.70 -13.70 2.18
CA TYR A 40 6.84 -15.16 2.17
C TYR A 40 7.87 -15.62 3.20
N PRO A 41 7.78 -16.87 3.70
CA PRO A 41 8.67 -17.37 4.74
C PRO A 41 10.17 -17.22 4.45
N ASP A 42 10.60 -17.43 3.20
CA ASP A 42 12.02 -17.27 2.83
C ASP A 42 12.54 -15.84 3.03
N CYS A 43 11.66 -14.84 2.99
CA CYS A 43 12.04 -13.45 3.19
C CYS A 43 12.34 -13.11 4.65
N TYR A 44 12.15 -14.02 5.61
CA TYR A 44 12.68 -13.83 6.97
C TYR A 44 14.21 -13.98 7.03
N ASP A 45 14.81 -14.70 6.09
CA ASP A 45 16.26 -14.84 5.97
C ASP A 45 16.88 -13.64 5.23
N GLU A 46 17.86 -13.00 5.87
CA GLU A 46 18.53 -11.83 5.30
C GLU A 46 19.32 -12.15 4.03
N ASN A 47 20.02 -13.30 3.98
CA ASN A 47 20.77 -13.70 2.80
C ASN A 47 19.86 -13.96 1.58
N PHE A 48 18.62 -14.38 1.80
CA PHE A 48 17.63 -14.51 0.73
C PHE A 48 17.21 -13.13 0.23
N ARG A 49 16.86 -12.20 1.14
CA ARG A 49 16.54 -10.81 0.76
C ARG A 49 17.68 -10.14 0.01
N ASP A 50 18.92 -10.28 0.48
CA ASP A 50 20.11 -9.70 -0.13
C ASP A 50 20.41 -10.25 -1.52
N TRP A 51 20.21 -11.56 -1.70
CA TRP A 51 20.35 -12.20 -3.01
C TRP A 51 19.37 -11.61 -4.02
N HIS A 52 18.10 -11.46 -3.61
CA HIS A 52 17.02 -10.97 -4.46
C HIS A 52 16.86 -9.44 -4.46
N LYS A 53 17.72 -8.72 -3.73
CA LYS A 53 17.65 -7.26 -3.55
C LYS A 53 16.26 -6.83 -3.06
N LEU A 54 15.74 -7.51 -2.04
CA LEU A 54 14.45 -7.21 -1.43
C LEU A 54 14.63 -6.32 -0.19
N ASP A 55 13.76 -5.34 -0.05
CA ASP A 55 13.57 -4.54 1.14
C ASP A 55 12.79 -5.31 2.21
N TRP A 56 12.92 -4.89 3.46
CA TRP A 56 12.20 -5.49 4.59
C TRP A 56 11.34 -4.45 5.30
N GLN A 57 10.02 -4.68 5.34
CA GLN A 57 9.06 -3.72 5.89
C GLN A 57 9.28 -3.44 7.37
N ILE A 58 9.77 -4.43 8.13
CA ILE A 58 10.00 -4.28 9.57
C ILE A 58 11.05 -3.21 9.85
N ASP A 59 12.06 -3.09 8.97
CA ASP A 59 13.15 -2.14 9.16
C ASP A 59 12.79 -0.73 8.69
N HIS A 60 11.86 -0.63 7.75
CA HIS A 60 11.59 0.61 7.01
C HIS A 60 10.29 1.32 7.40
N PHE A 61 9.35 0.64 8.07
CA PHE A 61 8.05 1.20 8.42
C PHE A 61 7.90 1.42 9.93
N GLY A 62 7.65 2.66 10.34
CA GLY A 62 7.27 3.00 11.72
C GLY A 62 5.78 2.74 11.96
N LEU A 63 4.99 2.66 10.89
CA LEU A 63 3.59 2.27 10.92
C LEU A 63 3.24 1.56 9.61
N TRP A 64 2.83 0.30 9.69
CA TRP A 64 2.58 -0.56 8.52
C TRP A 64 1.09 -0.90 8.35
N GLY A 65 0.63 -0.95 7.10
CA GLY A 65 -0.67 -1.46 6.69
C GLY A 65 -1.87 -0.64 7.18
N ASN A 66 -2.98 -1.33 7.47
CA ASN A 66 -4.18 -0.74 8.06
C ASN A 66 -3.83 -0.08 9.40
N SER A 67 -4.16 1.21 9.58
CA SER A 67 -3.60 1.97 10.69
C SER A 67 -4.53 2.96 11.39
N PHE A 68 -5.73 3.23 10.89
CA PHE A 68 -6.66 4.13 11.59
C PHE A 68 -6.91 3.72 13.03
N TYR A 69 -7.07 2.43 13.32
CA TYR A 69 -7.26 1.95 14.70
C TYR A 69 -6.08 2.24 15.64
N LYS A 70 -4.85 2.39 15.11
CA LYS A 70 -3.65 2.76 15.89
C LYS A 70 -3.55 4.27 16.09
N LEU A 71 -4.07 5.04 15.13
CA LEU A 71 -3.99 6.50 15.10
C LEU A 71 -5.12 7.16 15.89
N LEU A 72 -6.29 6.55 15.92
CA LEU A 72 -7.44 6.99 16.70
C LEU A 72 -8.22 5.75 17.18
N SER A 73 -8.08 5.43 18.46
CA SER A 73 -8.68 4.22 19.03
C SER A 73 -10.19 4.36 19.21
N ALA A 74 -10.97 3.46 18.59
CA ALA A 74 -12.40 3.35 18.82
C ALA A 74 -12.75 3.10 20.29
N LYS A 75 -11.96 2.26 20.98
CA LYS A 75 -12.17 1.92 22.39
C LYS A 75 -12.13 3.17 23.29
N GLU A 76 -11.24 4.12 22.99
CA GLU A 76 -11.06 5.33 23.78
C GLU A 76 -12.05 6.44 23.39
N TYR A 77 -12.26 6.64 22.08
CA TYR A 77 -12.96 7.83 21.58
C TYR A 77 -14.41 7.60 21.19
N PHE A 78 -14.83 6.40 20.77
CA PHE A 78 -16.13 6.24 20.11
C PHE A 78 -17.32 6.57 21.00
N LYS A 79 -17.32 6.11 22.26
CA LYS A 79 -18.40 6.39 23.22
C LYS A 79 -18.53 7.88 23.55
N LYS A 80 -17.39 8.59 23.64
CA LYS A 80 -17.34 10.01 24.06
C LYS A 80 -17.51 10.96 22.87
N ASN A 81 -17.01 10.58 21.70
CA ASN A 81 -16.92 11.40 20.50
C ASN A 81 -17.31 10.60 19.25
N PRO A 82 -18.55 10.09 19.14
CA PRO A 82 -18.96 9.26 18.02
C PRO A 82 -18.85 10.00 16.67
N ALA A 83 -18.89 11.33 16.66
CA ALA A 83 -18.70 12.16 15.46
C ALA A 83 -17.26 12.13 14.88
N PHE A 84 -16.28 11.57 15.60
CA PHE A 84 -14.93 11.31 15.07
C PHE A 84 -14.90 10.16 14.08
N PHE A 85 -15.93 9.31 14.12
CA PHE A 85 -16.00 8.09 13.35
C PHE A 85 -17.01 8.23 12.20
N ALA A 86 -16.89 7.31 11.24
CA ALA A 86 -17.71 7.33 10.04
C ALA A 86 -19.20 7.34 10.38
N LEU A 87 -19.98 8.14 9.65
CA LEU A 87 -21.41 7.88 9.51
C LEU A 87 -21.54 6.89 8.36
N TYR A 88 -22.17 5.74 8.57
CA TYR A 88 -22.32 4.70 7.55
C TYR A 88 -23.70 4.07 7.73
N GLU A 89 -24.49 4.02 6.65
CA GLU A 89 -25.86 3.52 6.66
C GLU A 89 -26.71 4.15 7.78
N GLY A 90 -26.57 5.47 7.94
CA GLY A 90 -27.32 6.26 8.92
C GLY A 90 -26.86 6.13 10.37
N LYS A 91 -25.82 5.33 10.68
CA LYS A 91 -25.30 5.15 12.05
C LYS A 91 -23.82 5.48 12.16
N ARG A 92 -23.39 5.94 13.34
CA ARG A 92 -21.95 6.12 13.61
C ARG A 92 -21.30 4.75 13.74
N ASN A 93 -20.19 4.54 13.03
CA ASN A 93 -19.53 3.24 12.93
C ASN A 93 -18.04 3.39 13.27
N PRO A 94 -17.52 2.69 14.29
CA PRO A 94 -16.13 2.80 14.73
C PRO A 94 -15.11 2.16 13.78
N ALA A 95 -15.56 1.40 12.76
CA ALA A 95 -14.67 0.73 11.81
C ALA A 95 -13.88 1.72 10.94
N SER A 96 -14.33 2.97 10.80
CA SER A 96 -13.64 4.00 10.03
C SER A 96 -13.81 5.40 10.63
N LEU A 97 -13.08 6.37 10.08
CA LEU A 97 -13.01 7.74 10.60
C LEU A 97 -13.86 8.71 9.77
N CYS A 98 -14.29 9.81 10.40
CA CYS A 98 -14.87 10.94 9.68
C CYS A 98 -13.76 11.82 9.09
N MET A 99 -13.48 11.66 7.80
CA MET A 99 -12.38 12.31 7.08
C MET A 99 -12.45 13.84 6.99
N THR A 100 -13.63 14.42 7.24
CA THR A 100 -13.85 15.88 7.21
C THR A 100 -13.91 16.51 8.60
N ASN A 101 -13.69 15.74 9.66
CA ASN A 101 -13.68 16.25 11.02
C ASN A 101 -12.28 16.79 11.38
N ASP A 102 -12.16 18.11 11.57
CA ASP A 102 -10.87 18.75 11.87
C ASP A 102 -10.27 18.31 13.22
N ALA A 103 -11.09 17.89 14.19
CA ALA A 103 -10.57 17.32 15.44
C ALA A 103 -9.87 15.97 15.18
N VAL A 104 -10.41 15.15 14.27
CA VAL A 104 -9.78 13.88 13.85
C VAL A 104 -8.45 14.15 13.17
N VAL A 105 -8.39 15.13 12.25
CA VAL A 105 -7.13 15.54 11.60
C VAL A 105 -6.08 15.92 12.66
N LYS A 106 -6.46 16.73 13.65
CA LYS A 106 -5.55 17.15 14.74
C LYS A 106 -5.06 15.98 15.58
N ILE A 107 -5.96 15.09 16.01
CA ILE A 107 -5.62 13.93 16.84
C ILE A 107 -4.68 12.98 16.08
N VAL A 108 -5.02 12.64 14.84
CA VAL A 108 -4.20 11.76 14.00
C VAL A 108 -2.85 12.40 13.71
N SER A 109 -2.79 13.69 13.40
CA SER A 109 -1.52 14.40 13.18
C SER A 109 -0.64 14.38 14.43
N LYS A 110 -1.21 14.64 15.61
CA LYS A 110 -0.48 14.55 16.88
C LYS A 110 0.07 13.14 17.10
N LYS A 111 -0.78 12.11 16.93
CA LYS A 111 -0.37 10.72 17.12
C LYS A 111 0.70 10.29 16.12
N MET A 112 0.63 10.76 14.87
CA MET A 112 1.65 10.56 13.85
C MET A 112 2.98 11.20 14.27
N ALA A 113 2.97 12.44 14.77
CA ALA A 113 4.19 13.09 15.26
C ALA A 113 4.86 12.29 16.38
N ASP A 114 4.06 11.79 17.33
CA ASP A 114 4.56 10.94 18.42
C ASP A 114 5.21 9.66 17.86
N ILE A 115 4.54 8.95 16.95
CA ILE A 115 5.06 7.72 16.33
C ILE A 115 6.34 8.00 15.53
N ILE A 116 6.39 9.09 14.76
CA ILE A 116 7.58 9.48 13.98
C ILE A 116 8.78 9.73 14.91
N SER A 117 8.57 10.45 16.02
CA SER A 117 9.64 10.73 16.98
C SER A 117 10.19 9.48 17.69
N GLN A 118 9.38 8.43 17.81
CA GLN A 118 9.77 7.14 18.38
C GLN A 118 10.43 6.20 17.37
N ASN A 119 10.33 6.49 16.07
CA ASN A 119 10.81 5.62 14.99
C ASN A 119 11.71 6.41 14.02
N THR A 120 12.80 6.98 14.53
CA THR A 120 13.66 7.92 13.78
C THR A 120 14.34 7.31 12.55
N ASN A 121 14.51 5.98 12.52
CA ASN A 121 15.11 5.27 11.38
C ASN A 121 14.07 4.82 10.35
N ALA A 122 12.78 4.91 10.66
CA ALA A 122 11.73 4.51 9.74
C ALA A 122 11.57 5.55 8.61
N ARG A 123 11.34 5.03 7.41
CA ARG A 123 11.17 5.81 6.18
C ARG A 123 9.70 6.08 5.88
N PHE A 124 8.84 5.12 6.21
CA PHE A 124 7.43 5.11 5.82
C PHE A 124 6.50 5.01 7.03
N PHE A 125 5.37 5.70 6.95
CA PHE A 125 4.34 5.69 7.98
C PHE A 125 2.95 5.63 7.35
N SER A 126 2.22 4.55 7.61
CA SER A 126 0.91 4.32 7.02
C SER A 126 -0.19 5.10 7.71
N ILE A 127 -0.99 5.84 6.95
CA ILE A 127 -2.28 6.39 7.35
C ILE A 127 -3.31 5.80 6.40
N SER A 128 -3.91 4.69 6.82
CA SER A 128 -4.74 3.87 5.93
C SER A 128 -5.99 3.37 6.63
N GLN A 129 -7.05 3.19 5.82
CA GLN A 129 -8.31 2.56 6.21
C GLN A 129 -8.10 1.27 7.00
N ASN A 130 -9.05 0.94 7.86
CA ASN A 130 -9.08 -0.38 8.49
C ASN A 130 -9.55 -1.42 7.49
N ASP A 131 -9.39 -2.70 7.82
CA ASP A 131 -9.77 -3.79 6.93
C ASP A 131 -11.27 -4.04 6.91
N ASP A 132 -11.99 -3.12 6.24
CA ASP A 132 -13.44 -3.06 6.20
C ASP A 132 -13.92 -2.32 4.94
N VAL A 133 -15.22 -2.41 4.64
CA VAL A 133 -15.90 -1.68 3.57
C VAL A 133 -16.46 -0.32 4.04
N VAL A 134 -16.41 -0.04 5.34
CA VAL A 134 -16.98 1.19 5.93
C VAL A 134 -16.16 2.43 5.58
N TYR A 135 -16.84 3.43 5.02
CA TYR A 135 -16.35 4.80 4.84
C TYR A 135 -17.37 5.81 5.41
N CYS A 136 -16.99 7.08 5.49
CA CYS A 136 -17.88 8.11 6.03
C CYS A 136 -18.79 8.70 4.94
N GLU A 137 -20.10 8.66 5.20
CA GLU A 137 -21.20 9.12 4.35
C GLU A 137 -21.85 10.41 4.88
N CYS A 138 -21.25 11.07 5.88
CA CYS A 138 -21.76 12.37 6.35
C CYS A 138 -21.72 13.40 5.20
N ASP A 139 -22.60 14.41 5.24
CA ASP A 139 -22.79 15.36 4.14
C ASP A 139 -21.47 15.94 3.59
N LYS A 140 -20.55 16.31 4.48
CA LYS A 140 -19.24 16.84 4.10
C LYS A 140 -18.37 15.82 3.37
N CYS A 141 -18.33 14.58 3.84
CA CYS A 141 -17.57 13.51 3.18
C CYS A 141 -18.23 13.12 1.86
N LYS A 142 -19.57 13.05 1.82
CA LYS A 142 -20.34 12.74 0.62
C LYS A 142 -20.06 13.74 -0.51
N ILE A 143 -20.07 15.05 -0.22
CA ILE A 143 -19.73 16.10 -1.19
C ILE A 143 -18.32 15.89 -1.78
N LEU A 144 -17.34 15.57 -0.93
CA LEU A 144 -15.98 15.29 -1.41
C LEU A 144 -15.91 14.01 -2.25
N ASN A 145 -16.61 12.97 -1.82
CA ASN A 145 -16.62 11.69 -2.52
C ASN A 145 -17.24 11.85 -3.91
N GLU A 146 -18.37 12.53 -4.04
CA GLU A 146 -19.01 12.83 -5.33
C GLU A 146 -18.08 13.65 -6.24
N LYS A 147 -17.48 14.73 -5.70
CA LYS A 147 -16.56 15.60 -6.45
C LYS A 147 -15.32 14.86 -6.97
N HIS A 148 -14.84 13.89 -6.21
CA HIS A 148 -13.57 13.22 -6.45
C HIS A 148 -13.73 11.76 -6.92
N GLY A 149 -14.96 11.36 -7.30
CA GLY A 149 -15.24 10.11 -8.00
C GLY A 149 -15.38 8.87 -7.12
N GLY A 150 -15.58 9.02 -5.81
CA GLY A 150 -15.89 7.93 -4.88
C GLY A 150 -15.33 8.14 -3.47
N PRO A 151 -15.46 7.14 -2.57
CA PRO A 151 -15.02 7.21 -1.17
C PRO A 151 -13.55 7.60 -0.97
N GLN A 152 -12.68 7.30 -1.94
CA GLN A 152 -11.29 7.77 -1.96
C GLN A 152 -11.17 9.30 -1.90
N GLY A 153 -12.19 10.04 -2.35
CA GLY A 153 -12.20 11.50 -2.36
C GLY A 153 -11.97 12.10 -0.98
N SER A 154 -12.80 11.71 -0.02
CA SER A 154 -12.66 12.14 1.37
C SER A 154 -11.38 11.60 2.02
N LEU A 155 -10.94 10.38 1.69
CA LEU A 155 -9.67 9.83 2.16
C LEU A 155 -8.48 10.71 1.74
N TYR A 156 -8.33 11.01 0.44
CA TYR A 156 -7.20 11.81 -0.04
C TYR A 156 -7.28 13.27 0.39
N TYR A 157 -8.49 13.82 0.62
CA TYR A 157 -8.64 15.11 1.29
C TYR A 157 -8.05 15.09 2.71
N PHE A 158 -8.37 14.06 3.48
CA PHE A 158 -7.86 13.87 4.84
C PHE A 158 -6.34 13.66 4.88
N LEU A 159 -5.82 12.79 4.00
CA LEU A 159 -4.39 12.55 3.88
C LEU A 159 -3.64 13.81 3.49
N ASN A 160 -4.14 14.60 2.53
CA ASN A 160 -3.52 15.86 2.12
C ASN A 160 -3.41 16.86 3.28
N LYS A 161 -4.44 16.93 4.15
CA LYS A 161 -4.42 17.81 5.34
C LYS A 161 -3.37 17.39 6.37
N ILE A 162 -3.11 16.09 6.49
CA ILE A 162 -2.09 15.58 7.41
C ILE A 162 -0.69 15.73 6.79
N ALA A 163 -0.55 15.35 5.52
CA ALA A 163 0.73 15.28 4.82
C ALA A 163 1.47 16.62 4.73
N VAL A 164 0.76 17.75 4.66
CA VAL A 164 1.37 19.09 4.69
C VAL A 164 2.11 19.41 5.99
N GLN A 165 1.78 18.73 7.10
CA GLN A 165 2.44 18.91 8.39
C GLN A 165 3.74 18.10 8.49
N PHE A 166 3.95 17.12 7.59
CA PHE A 166 5.08 16.20 7.60
C PHE A 166 5.78 16.12 6.23
N PRO A 167 6.25 17.26 5.67
CA PRO A 167 6.71 17.33 4.28
C PRO A 167 7.92 16.44 3.96
N LYS A 168 8.68 16.00 4.98
CA LYS A 168 9.84 15.11 4.83
C LYS A 168 9.52 13.63 5.08
N THR A 169 8.30 13.30 5.48
CA THR A 169 7.88 11.95 5.86
C THR A 169 7.11 11.31 4.72
N LYS A 170 7.48 10.10 4.31
CA LYS A 170 6.71 9.32 3.34
C LYS A 170 5.49 8.71 4.03
N ILE A 171 4.32 9.25 3.74
CA ILE A 171 3.05 8.74 4.26
C ILE A 171 2.51 7.72 3.28
N THR A 172 2.29 6.49 3.72
CA THR A 172 1.69 5.46 2.87
C THR A 172 0.18 5.34 3.11
N THR A 173 -0.58 4.94 2.10
CA THR A 173 -1.99 4.57 2.23
C THR A 173 -2.31 3.38 1.33
N LEU A 174 -3.30 2.57 1.69
CA LEU A 174 -3.80 1.49 0.84
C LEU A 174 -4.94 2.01 -0.05
N ALA A 175 -5.03 1.49 -1.27
CA ALA A 175 -6.12 1.72 -2.21
C ALA A 175 -6.71 0.38 -2.66
N TYR A 176 -7.83 -0.01 -2.03
CA TYR A 176 -8.54 -1.26 -2.29
C TYR A 176 -10.00 -1.15 -1.82
N LEU A 177 -10.85 -2.09 -2.25
CA LEU A 177 -12.30 -2.08 -1.98
C LEU A 177 -12.91 -0.71 -2.36
N HIS A 178 -13.56 -0.03 -1.40
CA HIS A 178 -14.22 1.25 -1.60
C HIS A 178 -13.28 2.41 -1.98
N THR A 179 -11.97 2.25 -1.85
CA THR A 179 -10.94 3.24 -2.28
C THR A 179 -10.09 2.75 -3.45
N TYR A 180 -10.52 1.68 -4.14
CA TYR A 180 -9.81 1.07 -5.25
C TYR A 180 -9.56 2.03 -6.42
N GLN A 181 -10.54 2.90 -6.73
CA GLN A 181 -10.43 3.86 -7.83
C GLN A 181 -9.52 5.03 -7.46
N ALA A 182 -8.73 5.51 -8.43
CA ALA A 182 -7.97 6.74 -8.27
C ALA A 182 -8.91 7.95 -8.06
N PRO A 183 -8.58 8.91 -7.18
CA PRO A 183 -9.40 10.08 -6.98
C PRO A 183 -9.29 11.02 -8.19
N LYS A 184 -10.39 11.72 -8.50
CA LYS A 184 -10.44 12.73 -9.57
C LYS A 184 -10.33 14.12 -8.99
N ASN A 185 -9.83 15.09 -9.75
CA ASN A 185 -9.90 16.52 -9.40
C ASN A 185 -9.31 16.89 -8.02
N ILE A 186 -8.37 16.10 -7.49
CA ILE A 186 -7.63 16.38 -6.25
C ILE A 186 -6.16 16.09 -6.49
N LYS A 187 -5.30 17.05 -6.17
CA LYS A 187 -3.86 16.88 -6.25
C LYS A 187 -3.36 16.18 -5.00
N ILE A 188 -2.84 14.98 -5.14
CA ILE A 188 -2.22 14.22 -4.05
C ILE A 188 -0.91 14.91 -3.65
N LYS A 189 -0.63 15.02 -2.35
CA LYS A 189 0.64 15.61 -1.87
C LYS A 189 1.83 14.70 -2.24
N PRO A 190 2.98 15.28 -2.61
CA PRO A 190 4.13 14.52 -3.12
C PRO A 190 4.79 13.60 -2.10
N ASN A 191 4.44 13.72 -0.82
CA ASN A 191 4.90 12.82 0.23
C ASN A 191 3.87 11.73 0.58
N ILE A 192 2.80 11.56 -0.22
CA ILE A 192 1.84 10.47 -0.10
C ILE A 192 2.17 9.39 -1.12
N TYR A 193 2.35 8.17 -0.64
CA TYR A 193 2.69 6.96 -1.38
C TYR A 193 1.52 5.99 -1.34
N THR A 194 0.90 5.75 -2.48
CA THR A 194 -0.28 4.90 -2.58
C THR A 194 0.12 3.47 -2.89
N LEU A 195 -0.28 2.52 -2.05
CA LEU A 195 -0.18 1.09 -2.32
C LEU A 195 -1.52 0.65 -2.93
N PHE A 196 -1.52 0.43 -4.24
CA PHE A 196 -2.68 -0.09 -4.96
C PHE A 196 -2.75 -1.61 -4.80
N CYS A 197 -3.85 -2.10 -4.24
CA CYS A 197 -4.01 -3.52 -3.89
C CYS A 197 -5.19 -4.13 -4.67
N PRO A 198 -4.98 -4.62 -5.90
CA PRO A 198 -6.04 -5.12 -6.75
C PRO A 198 -6.47 -6.55 -6.38
N ILE A 199 -7.18 -6.70 -5.27
CA ILE A 199 -7.59 -8.00 -4.75
C ILE A 199 -8.45 -8.80 -5.74
N GLU A 200 -9.31 -8.13 -6.50
CA GLU A 200 -10.25 -8.75 -7.45
C GLU A 200 -9.63 -9.13 -8.80
N MET A 201 -8.36 -8.79 -9.06
CA MET A 201 -7.71 -9.06 -10.35
C MET A 201 -7.61 -10.58 -10.62
N ASN A 202 -7.99 -10.98 -11.83
CA ASN A 202 -7.83 -12.36 -12.27
C ASN A 202 -6.34 -12.63 -12.57
N ARG A 203 -5.77 -13.60 -11.85
CA ARG A 203 -4.35 -13.94 -11.90
C ARG A 203 -4.04 -15.24 -12.61
N GLY A 204 -5.05 -16.00 -13.04
CA GLY A 204 -4.88 -17.30 -13.69
C GLY A 204 -4.40 -17.27 -15.13
N LYS A 205 -4.29 -16.08 -15.73
CA LYS A 205 -3.84 -15.84 -17.10
C LYS A 205 -2.93 -14.61 -17.13
N ALA A 206 -2.20 -14.43 -18.24
CA ALA A 206 -1.38 -13.24 -18.44
C ALA A 206 -2.26 -11.97 -18.37
N ILE A 207 -1.75 -10.92 -17.71
CA ILE A 207 -2.52 -9.71 -17.41
C ILE A 207 -3.06 -9.07 -18.69
N GLN A 208 -2.21 -8.97 -19.72
CA GLN A 208 -2.55 -8.33 -21.00
C GLN A 208 -3.52 -9.15 -21.86
N GLU A 209 -3.52 -10.48 -21.69
CA GLU A 209 -4.31 -11.41 -22.51
C GLU A 209 -5.69 -11.70 -21.92
N THR A 210 -6.00 -11.11 -20.76
CA THR A 210 -7.24 -11.39 -20.03
C THR A 210 -8.19 -10.21 -20.17
N PRO A 211 -9.25 -10.29 -21.00
CA PRO A 211 -10.25 -9.23 -21.12
C PRO A 211 -10.84 -8.81 -19.77
N GLY A 212 -10.93 -9.75 -18.81
CA GLY A 212 -11.38 -9.49 -17.44
C GLY A 212 -10.45 -8.61 -16.60
N ASN A 213 -9.23 -8.32 -17.06
CA ASN A 213 -8.29 -7.43 -16.36
C ASN A 213 -8.28 -6.01 -16.93
N ASN A 214 -9.13 -5.69 -17.91
CA ASN A 214 -9.23 -4.34 -18.47
C ASN A 214 -9.54 -3.29 -17.39
N ASP A 215 -10.40 -3.62 -16.42
CA ASP A 215 -10.72 -2.72 -15.32
C ASP A 215 -9.53 -2.46 -14.40
N PHE A 216 -8.70 -3.49 -14.15
CA PHE A 216 -7.44 -3.33 -13.44
C PHE A 216 -6.49 -2.42 -14.21
N LEU A 217 -6.24 -2.69 -15.50
CA LEU A 217 -5.33 -1.90 -16.32
C LEU A 217 -5.79 -0.43 -16.41
N ASN A 218 -7.08 -0.20 -16.63
CA ASN A 218 -7.66 1.13 -16.65
C ASN A 218 -7.51 1.85 -15.29
N THR A 219 -7.69 1.12 -14.18
CA THR A 219 -7.54 1.69 -12.83
C THR A 219 -6.07 1.99 -12.53
N LEU A 220 -5.16 1.11 -12.92
CA LEU A 220 -3.71 1.31 -12.81
C LEU A 220 -3.26 2.54 -13.61
N HIS A 221 -3.73 2.69 -14.86
CA HIS A 221 -3.44 3.88 -15.67
C HIS A 221 -3.95 5.18 -15.02
N LYS A 222 -5.16 5.17 -14.45
CA LYS A 222 -5.70 6.32 -13.70
C LYS A 222 -4.85 6.64 -12.46
N TRP A 223 -4.38 5.63 -11.74
CA TRP A 223 -3.48 5.82 -10.59
C TRP A 223 -2.14 6.43 -11.01
N SER A 224 -1.52 5.90 -12.07
CA SER A 224 -0.25 6.43 -12.59
C SER A 224 -0.36 7.89 -13.06
N ALA A 225 -1.56 8.35 -13.44
CA ALA A 225 -1.80 9.76 -13.76
C ALA A 225 -2.11 10.63 -12.52
N ALA A 226 -2.55 10.04 -11.41
CA ALA A 226 -2.97 10.75 -10.21
C ALA A 226 -1.81 11.03 -9.22
N THR A 227 -0.77 10.20 -9.25
CA THR A 227 0.40 10.32 -8.35
C THR A 227 1.67 9.77 -9.01
N ASP A 228 2.81 10.39 -8.70
CA ASP A 228 4.14 9.89 -9.08
C ASP A 228 4.64 8.78 -8.14
N HIS A 229 3.94 8.57 -7.01
CA HIS A 229 4.33 7.65 -5.94
C HIS A 229 3.30 6.54 -5.77
N LEU A 230 3.29 5.63 -6.75
CA LEU A 230 2.41 4.48 -6.80
C LEU A 230 3.21 3.18 -6.60
N TYR A 231 2.79 2.38 -5.62
CA TYR A 231 3.26 1.01 -5.42
C TYR A 231 2.13 0.03 -5.75
N LEU A 232 2.52 -1.14 -6.26
CA LEU A 232 1.60 -2.25 -6.50
C LEU A 232 1.79 -3.30 -5.40
N TRP A 233 0.70 -3.64 -4.72
CA TRP A 233 0.64 -4.78 -3.81
C TRP A 233 -0.08 -5.94 -4.51
N ASP A 234 0.68 -6.85 -5.12
CA ASP A 234 0.10 -8.04 -5.75
C ASP A 234 -0.16 -9.16 -4.74
N TYR A 235 -1.15 -9.99 -5.07
CA TYR A 235 -1.55 -11.15 -4.30
C TYR A 235 -1.26 -12.44 -5.05
N THR A 236 -0.92 -13.45 -4.27
CA THR A 236 -0.60 -14.81 -4.70
C THR A 236 -1.21 -15.78 -3.72
N VAL A 237 -2.48 -15.52 -3.38
CA VAL A 237 -3.28 -16.26 -2.41
C VAL A 237 -4.75 -16.17 -2.83
N GLU A 238 -5.47 -17.27 -2.67
CA GLU A 238 -6.92 -17.34 -2.84
C GLU A 238 -7.58 -17.16 -1.47
N PHE A 239 -8.09 -15.96 -1.18
CA PHE A 239 -8.63 -15.64 0.15
C PHE A 239 -9.88 -16.45 0.50
N THR A 240 -10.62 -16.95 -0.48
CA THR A 240 -11.78 -17.82 -0.26
C THR A 240 -11.40 -19.28 0.00
N ASN A 241 -10.16 -19.68 -0.35
CA ASN A 241 -9.64 -21.02 -0.14
C ASN A 241 -8.11 -21.05 -0.12
N TYR A 242 -7.53 -20.89 1.07
CA TYR A 242 -6.08 -20.83 1.29
C TYR A 242 -5.31 -22.08 0.86
N LEU A 243 -5.98 -23.23 0.71
CA LEU A 243 -5.34 -24.50 0.30
C LEU A 243 -5.34 -24.69 -1.21
N SER A 244 -6.09 -23.88 -1.96
CA SER A 244 -6.12 -23.98 -3.42
C SER A 244 -4.76 -23.58 -4.01
N PRO A 245 -4.25 -24.33 -5.01
CA PRO A 245 -3.08 -23.90 -5.75
C PRO A 245 -3.38 -22.57 -6.44
N PHE A 246 -2.47 -21.61 -6.31
CA PHE A 246 -2.66 -20.30 -6.91
C PHE A 246 -2.04 -20.27 -8.32
N PRO A 247 -2.83 -20.08 -9.39
CA PRO A 247 -2.32 -20.19 -10.76
C PRO A 247 -1.49 -18.95 -11.13
N ASN A 248 -0.19 -18.92 -10.79
CA ASN A 248 0.71 -17.78 -11.05
C ASN A 248 1.92 -18.11 -11.95
N PHE A 249 2.04 -19.33 -12.46
CA PHE A 249 3.21 -19.75 -13.27
C PHE A 249 3.29 -19.16 -14.68
N ARG A 250 2.17 -18.66 -15.23
CA ARG A 250 2.13 -18.01 -16.57
C ARG A 250 2.26 -16.48 -16.51
N LYS A 251 2.67 -15.93 -15.38
CA LYS A 251 2.78 -14.47 -15.19
C LYS A 251 4.11 -13.94 -15.72
N LEU A 252 4.18 -13.70 -17.02
CA LEU A 252 4.90 -12.61 -17.70
C LEU A 252 4.63 -12.71 -19.19
#